data_AF-A0A960KZC5-F1
#
_entry.id   AF-A0A960KZC5-F1
#
_cell.length_a   1.000
_cell.length_b   1.000
_cell.length_c   1.000
_cell.angle_alpha   90.00
_cell.angle_beta   90.00
_cell.angle_gamma   90.00
#
_symmetry.space_group_name_H-M   'P 1'
#
loop_
_entity.id
_entity.type
_entity.pdbx_description
1 polymer ?
#
loop_
_entity_poly.entity_id
_entity_poly.type
_entity_poly.pdbx_seq_one_letter_code
_entity_poly.pdbx_strand_id
1 'polypeptide(L)'
;MQFLKRLREPIQRGEITTTIRIWQGPRVREGGRYRLLEGWVVIDRIRSISLTDISPEMAQACGFKGVVDLLKTAKHGLGQTVYWIDFHYESETGARG
;
A
#
# COMPACT_ATOMS: atom_id res chain seq x y z
N MET A 1 -0.48 -8.50 -4.01
CA MET A 1 -0.24 -7.04 -3.97
C MET A 1 0.97 -6.71 -4.85
N GLN A 2 0.99 -5.58 -5.55
CA GLN A 2 2.17 -5.10 -6.30
C GLN A 2 2.44 -3.63 -5.96
N PHE A 3 3.70 -3.22 -6.04
CA PHE A 3 4.16 -1.85 -5.77
C PHE A 3 5.06 -1.34 -6.90
N LEU A 4 4.98 -0.03 -7.16
CA LEU A 4 5.91 0.67 -8.05
C LEU A 4 7.35 0.41 -7.59
N LYS A 5 8.28 0.26 -8.54
CA LYS A 5 9.70 -0.03 -8.24
C LYS A 5 10.29 0.97 -7.22
N ARG A 6 10.01 2.27 -7.38
CA ARG A 6 10.49 3.34 -6.48
C ARG A 6 9.99 3.24 -5.03
N LEU A 7 8.91 2.51 -4.78
CA LEU A 7 8.33 2.36 -3.44
C LEU A 7 8.84 1.12 -2.71
N ARG A 8 9.49 0.17 -3.41
CA ARG A 8 9.84 -1.13 -2.82
C ARG A 8 10.91 -1.03 -1.74
N GLU A 9 11.96 -0.26 -1.98
CA GLU A 9 13.03 -0.05 -1.00
C GLU A 9 12.55 0.77 0.21
N PRO A 10 11.83 1.91 0.07
CA PRO A 10 11.22 2.58 1.21
C PRO A 10 10.30 1.67 2.04
N ILE A 11 9.52 0.79 1.40
CA ILE A 11 8.69 -0.20 2.11
C ILE A 11 9.56 -1.18 2.90
N GLN A 12 10.61 -1.73 2.29
CA GLN A 12 11.53 -2.63 2.96
C GLN A 12 12.20 -1.97 4.18
N ARG A 13 12.50 -0.68 4.09
CA ARG A 13 13.06 0.11 5.21
C ARG A 13 12.03 0.53 6.26
N GLY A 14 10.73 0.24 6.05
CA GLY A 14 9.66 0.65 6.95
C GLY A 14 9.31 2.14 6.89
N GLU A 15 9.83 2.89 5.90
CA GLU A 15 9.49 4.30 5.69
C GLU A 15 8.08 4.47 5.11
N ILE A 16 7.60 3.45 4.39
CA ILE A 16 6.23 3.39 3.86
C ILE A 16 5.57 2.13 4.41
N THR A 17 4.57 2.34 5.26
CA THR A 17 3.76 1.30 5.91
C THR A 17 2.30 1.35 5.51
N THR A 18 1.94 2.23 4.57
CA THR A 18 0.57 2.41 4.14
C THR A 18 0.47 2.56 2.64
N THR A 19 -0.67 2.16 2.07
CA THR A 19 -0.94 2.38 0.64
C THR A 19 -2.41 2.54 0.34
N ILE A 20 -2.70 3.36 -0.68
CA ILE A 20 -4.03 3.48 -1.27
C ILE A 20 -4.14 2.59 -2.51
N ARG A 21 -5.27 1.89 -2.62
CA ARG A 21 -5.64 1.08 -3.78
C ARG A 21 -7.06 1.42 -4.20
N ILE A 22 -7.29 1.57 -5.50
CA ILE A 22 -8.64 1.79 -6.05
C ILE A 22 -9.02 0.55 -6.84
N TRP A 23 -9.99 -0.21 -6.34
CA TRP A 23 -10.44 -1.47 -6.93
C TRP A 23 -11.96 -1.56 -6.95
N GLN A 24 -12.52 -2.50 -7.73
CA GLN A 24 -13.95 -2.85 -7.67
C GLN A 24 -14.28 -3.72 -6.44
N GLY A 25 -13.29 -4.44 -5.91
CA GLY A 25 -13.43 -5.30 -4.73
C GLY A 25 -12.08 -5.56 -4.07
N PRO A 26 -12.06 -6.05 -2.83
CA PRO A 26 -10.82 -6.30 -2.10
C PRO A 26 -9.99 -7.39 -2.79
N ARG A 27 -8.75 -7.06 -3.20
CA ARG A 27 -7.79 -8.02 -3.77
C ARG A 27 -6.79 -8.55 -2.75
N VAL A 28 -6.86 -8.05 -1.53
CA VAL A 28 -6.04 -8.48 -0.40
C VAL A 28 -6.91 -8.64 0.84
N ARG A 29 -6.37 -9.34 1.85
CA ARG A 29 -7.04 -9.55 3.15
C ARG A 29 -6.09 -9.24 4.28
N GLU A 30 -6.63 -8.84 5.43
CA GLU A 30 -5.89 -8.70 6.69
C GLU A 30 -5.20 -10.03 7.04
N GLY A 31 -3.97 -9.96 7.56
CA GLY A 31 -3.07 -11.09 7.76
C GLY A 31 -2.50 -11.70 6.47
N GLY A 32 -2.90 -11.21 5.30
CA GLY A 32 -2.37 -11.69 4.02
C GLY A 32 -0.91 -11.31 3.83
N ARG A 33 -0.07 -12.27 3.45
CA ARG A 33 1.36 -12.08 3.16
C ARG A 33 1.59 -12.04 1.65
N TYR A 34 2.28 -11.01 1.17
CA TYR A 34 2.55 -10.80 -0.26
C TYR A 34 4.03 -10.56 -0.51
N ARG A 35 4.63 -11.33 -1.42
CA ARG A 35 6.07 -11.26 -1.69
C ARG A 35 6.47 -9.87 -2.18
N LEU A 36 7.53 -9.31 -1.59
CA LEU A 36 8.17 -8.08 -2.03
C LEU A 36 9.69 -8.18 -1.77
N LEU A 37 10.51 -7.91 -2.79
CA LEU A 37 11.99 -7.97 -2.70
C LEU A 37 12.52 -9.28 -2.09
N GLU A 38 13.09 -9.27 -0.89
CA GLU A 38 13.62 -10.41 -0.12
C GLU A 38 12.81 -10.67 1.15
N GLY A 39 11.52 -10.33 1.13
CA GLY A 39 10.61 -10.55 2.25
C GLY A 39 9.15 -10.48 1.83
N TRP A 40 8.32 -10.06 2.78
CA TRP A 40 6.88 -10.08 2.67
C TRP A 40 6.29 -8.77 3.17
N VAL A 41 5.30 -8.27 2.44
CA VAL A 41 4.37 -7.28 2.96
C VAL A 41 3.21 -8.01 3.60
N VAL A 42 2.98 -7.76 4.89
CA VAL A 42 1.89 -8.35 5.66
C VAL A 42 0.84 -7.29 5.90
N ILE A 43 -0.41 -7.56 5.52
CA ILE A 43 -1.49 -6.60 5.65
C ILE A 43 -2.00 -6.59 7.08
N ASP A 44 -1.92 -5.44 7.73
CA ASP A 44 -2.37 -5.26 9.11
C ASP A 44 -3.84 -4.85 9.15
N ARG A 45 -4.24 -3.92 8.28
CA ARG A 45 -5.60 -3.38 8.28
C ARG A 45 -6.05 -2.94 6.89
N ILE A 46 -7.34 -3.12 6.61
CA ILE A 46 -7.97 -2.62 5.39
C ILE A 46 -9.17 -1.75 5.75
N ARG A 47 -9.19 -0.51 5.29
CA ARG A 47 -10.30 0.43 5.43
C ARG A 47 -10.81 0.86 4.07
N SER A 48 -12.13 0.80 3.86
CA SER A 48 -12.75 1.45 2.70
C SER A 48 -13.00 2.92 3.02
N ILE A 49 -12.58 3.82 2.14
CA ILE A 49 -12.74 5.27 2.29
C ILE A 49 -13.32 5.87 1.00
N SER A 50 -13.77 7.12 1.05
CA SER A 50 -14.13 7.88 -0.14
C SER A 50 -12.89 8.49 -0.81
N LEU A 51 -12.98 8.77 -2.12
CA LEU A 51 -11.98 9.58 -2.82
C LEU A 51 -11.83 10.98 -2.21
N THR A 52 -12.91 11.52 -1.64
CA THR A 52 -12.92 12.83 -0.97
C THR A 52 -12.17 12.84 0.36
N ASP A 53 -11.95 11.66 0.96
CA ASP A 53 -11.27 11.53 2.24
C ASP A 53 -9.74 11.49 2.07
N ILE A 54 -9.24 11.36 0.84
CA ILE A 54 -7.80 11.29 0.57
C ILE A 54 -7.19 12.68 0.77
N SER A 55 -6.41 12.81 1.84
CA SER A 55 -5.69 14.04 2.15
C SER A 55 -4.26 14.06 1.54
N PRO A 56 -3.60 15.23 1.46
CA PRO A 56 -2.19 15.33 1.09
C PRO A 56 -1.27 14.51 1.99
N GLU A 57 -1.52 14.47 3.29
CA GLU A 57 -0.74 13.73 4.29
C GLU A 57 -0.85 12.22 4.03
N MET A 58 -2.04 11.73 3.70
CA MET A 58 -2.27 10.35 3.29
C MET A 58 -1.48 9.99 2.04
N ALA A 59 -1.43 10.90 1.06
CA ALA A 59 -0.65 10.68 -0.16
C ALA A 59 0.86 10.62 0.13
N GLN A 60 1.36 11.50 0.99
CA GLN A 60 2.75 11.53 1.42
C GLN A 60 3.15 10.26 2.19
N ALA A 61 2.30 9.80 3.11
CA ALA A 61 2.51 8.54 3.84
C ALA A 61 2.60 7.32 2.90
N CYS A 62 1.92 7.37 1.75
CA CYS A 62 2.01 6.35 0.70
C CYS A 62 3.24 6.52 -0.23
N GLY A 63 4.08 7.52 0.00
CA GLY A 63 5.26 7.84 -0.82
C GLY A 63 4.96 8.64 -2.09
N PHE A 64 3.85 9.38 -2.15
CA PHE A 64 3.50 10.27 -3.27
C PHE A 64 3.72 11.74 -2.91
N LYS A 65 3.97 12.58 -3.92
CA LYS A 65 4.17 14.02 -3.69
C LYS A 65 2.89 14.76 -3.26
N GLY A 66 1.73 14.16 -3.54
CA GLY A 66 0.43 14.69 -3.18
C GLY A 66 -0.71 13.90 -3.83
N VAL A 67 -1.94 14.34 -3.58
CA VAL A 67 -3.17 13.62 -3.99
C VAL A 67 -3.23 13.41 -5.51
N VAL A 68 -2.82 14.39 -6.31
CA VAL A 68 -2.85 14.29 -7.78
C VAL A 68 -1.90 13.20 -8.30
N ASP A 69 -0.68 13.14 -7.77
CA ASP A 69 0.33 12.13 -8.13
C ASP A 69 -0.14 10.72 -7.74
N LEU A 70 -0.74 10.61 -6.55
CA LEU A 70 -1.36 9.38 -6.07
C LEU A 70 -2.49 8.93 -6.98
N LEU A 71 -3.46 9.80 -7.28
CA LEU A 71 -4.63 9.43 -8.08
C LEU A 71 -4.28 9.06 -9.52
N LYS A 72 -3.30 9.73 -10.13
CA LYS A 72 -2.79 9.35 -11.47
C LYS A 72 -2.24 7.92 -11.50
N THR A 73 -1.66 7.47 -10.39
CA THR A 73 -1.09 6.13 -10.24
C THR A 73 -2.10 5.10 -9.75
N ALA A 74 -3.05 5.49 -8.90
CA ALA A 74 -3.99 4.54 -8.29
C ALA A 74 -5.24 4.30 -9.15
N LYS A 75 -5.66 5.31 -9.92
CA LYS A 75 -6.88 5.26 -10.74
C LYS A 75 -6.61 4.63 -12.10
N HIS A 76 -6.46 3.31 -12.10
CA HIS A 76 -6.38 2.51 -13.32
C HIS A 76 -7.63 1.63 -13.47
N GLY A 77 -8.42 1.88 -14.50
CA GLY A 77 -9.65 1.14 -14.81
C GLY A 77 -10.91 1.66 -14.10
N LEU A 78 -11.95 0.83 -14.08
CA LEU A 78 -13.31 1.16 -13.61
C LEU A 78 -13.50 1.02 -12.08
N GLY A 79 -12.42 0.89 -11.30
CA GLY A 79 -12.52 0.78 -9.85
C GLY A 79 -13.06 2.06 -9.23
N GLN A 80 -14.01 1.94 -8.31
CA GLN A 80 -14.63 3.08 -7.63
C GLN A 80 -14.39 3.09 -6.12
N THR A 81 -14.06 1.93 -5.52
CA THR A 81 -13.82 1.82 -4.08
C THR A 81 -12.36 2.07 -3.76
N VAL A 82 -12.12 3.01 -2.85
CA VAL A 82 -10.79 3.32 -2.33
C VAL A 82 -10.55 2.51 -1.08
N TYR A 83 -9.41 1.81 -1.04
CA TYR A 83 -8.94 1.06 0.10
C TYR A 83 -7.68 1.71 0.64
N TRP A 84 -7.71 2.13 1.90
CA TRP A 84 -6.55 2.47 2.69
C TRP A 84 -6.06 1.21 3.40
N ILE A 85 -4.80 0.86 3.17
CA ILE A 85 -4.23 -0.41 3.61
C ILE A 85 -3.00 -0.11 4.45
N ASP A 86 -3.04 -0.53 5.71
CA ASP A 86 -1.89 -0.51 6.61
C ASP A 86 -1.16 -1.87 6.51
N PHE A 87 0.16 -1.84 6.51
CA PHE A 87 0.99 -3.03 6.41
C PHE A 87 2.38 -2.81 7.03
N HIS A 88 3.06 -3.90 7.32
CA HIS A 88 4.48 -3.90 7.65
C HIS A 88 5.26 -4.82 6.71
N TYR A 89 6.57 -4.62 6.66
CA TYR A 89 7.49 -5.47 5.94
C TYR A 89 8.17 -6.45 6.89
N GLU A 90 8.13 -7.74 6.55
CA GLU A 90 8.86 -8.80 7.22
C GLU A 90 10.02 -9.25 6.33
N SER A 91 11.25 -9.14 6.82
CA SER A 91 12.43 -9.66 6.12
C SER A 91 12.49 -11.19 6.23
N GLU A 92 12.93 -11.86 5.16
CA GLU A 92 13.14 -13.32 5.15
C GLU A 92 14.25 -13.74 6.13
N THR A 93 15.17 -12.83 6.47
CA THR A 93 16.31 -13.05 7.37
C THR A 93 15.93 -13.13 8.86
N GLY A 94 14.68 -12.89 9.25
CA GLY A 94 14.23 -12.94 10.65
C GLY A 94 14.08 -14.35 11.25
N ALA A 95 14.19 -15.41 10.44
CA ALA A 95 14.07 -16.80 10.90
C ALA A 95 15.44 -17.45 11.17
N ARG A 96 16.27 -16.83 12.03
CA ARG A 96 17.39 -17.49 12.72
C ARG A 96 17.56 -16.89 14.10
N GLY A 97 16.73 -17.35 15.03
CA GLY A 97 16.96 -17.33 16.47
C GLY A 97 17.02 -18.77 16.96
#